data_AF-A0A9X3HYX8-F1
#
_entry.id   AF-A0A9X3HYX8-F1
#
_cell.length_a   1.000
_cell.length_b   1.000
_cell.length_c   1.000
_cell.angle_alpha   90.00
_cell.angle_beta   90.00
_cell.angle_gamma   90.00
#
_symmetry.space_group_name_H-M   'P 1'
#
loop_
_entity.id
_entity.type
_entity.pdbx_description
1 polymer ?
#
loop_
_entity_poly.entity_id
_entity_poly.type
_entity_poly.pdbx_seq_one_letter_code
_entity_poly.pdbx_strand_id
1 'polypeptide(L)'
;MSNDFKHLPTDVYLFGVDFPNIGDAQTPQYRAINIEKDLTSLEELKNIRPMSRLPIAINLGEESAALWATDDLGRLHVLGDSTQKNQKTNINQVLALRSPVHELAEKTYKLSFPEWSMLTELAIGAQSKARPIKKACADLASILGNLKAYGGEQTLNSLEKKVEYAVTEVKRSQLAPKYEAGTQVLTDEQVTYNKWYDSVLEDKPIRGFIVPTFSFLAVAFSTDEYDLAVVDVKCFDEETSTH
;
A
#
# COMPACT_ATOMS: atom_id res chain seq x y z
N MET A 1 -0.34 41.11 -11.64
CA MET A 1 0.27 39.77 -11.54
C MET A 1 -0.56 38.98 -10.55
N SER A 2 -1.42 38.10 -11.03
CA SER A 2 -2.26 37.24 -10.18
C SER A 2 -1.41 36.03 -9.80
N ASN A 3 -1.03 35.91 -8.53
CA ASN A 3 -0.46 34.69 -8.01
C ASN A 3 -1.59 33.67 -7.90
N ASP A 4 -1.75 32.83 -8.93
CA ASP A 4 -2.62 31.66 -8.89
C ASP A 4 -2.05 30.64 -7.88
N PHE A 5 -2.35 30.84 -6.61
CA PHE A 5 -2.21 29.83 -5.55
C PHE A 5 -3.27 28.71 -5.67
N LYS A 6 -3.80 28.45 -6.87
CA LYS A 6 -5.02 27.67 -7.02
C LYS A 6 -4.87 26.17 -6.74
N HIS A 7 -3.67 25.61 -6.74
CA HIS A 7 -3.47 24.24 -6.29
C HIS A 7 -2.12 24.14 -5.57
N LEU A 8 -2.13 24.37 -4.26
CA LEU A 8 -1.05 23.80 -3.44
C LEU A 8 -1.06 22.28 -3.69
N PRO A 9 0.11 21.64 -3.88
CA PRO A 9 0.17 20.21 -4.09
C PRO A 9 -0.52 19.49 -2.91
N THR A 10 -1.64 18.83 -3.14
CA THR A 10 -2.36 18.09 -2.10
C THR A 10 -1.64 16.77 -1.86
N ASP A 11 -1.35 16.44 -0.61
CA ASP A 11 -0.81 15.13 -0.23
C ASP A 11 -1.73 14.01 -0.74
N VAL A 12 -1.13 12.97 -1.34
CA VAL A 12 -1.84 11.76 -1.74
C VAL A 12 -1.49 10.65 -0.75
N TYR A 13 -2.50 9.94 -0.27
CA TYR A 13 -2.36 8.89 0.73
C TYR A 13 -2.57 7.49 0.14
N LEU A 14 -2.08 6.47 0.84
CA LEU A 14 -2.56 5.10 0.70
C LEU A 14 -3.47 4.79 1.89
N PHE A 15 -4.70 4.38 1.61
CA PHE A 15 -5.70 4.09 2.61
C PHE A 15 -6.08 2.62 2.60
N GLY A 16 -6.08 2.00 3.78
CA GLY A 16 -6.64 0.68 4.03
C GLY A 16 -8.08 0.80 4.50
N VAL A 17 -8.96 -0.03 3.95
CA VAL A 17 -10.35 -0.15 4.38
C VAL A 17 -10.88 -1.56 4.13
N ASP A 18 -11.85 -1.98 4.93
CA ASP A 18 -12.61 -3.19 4.63
C ASP A 18 -13.64 -2.85 3.55
N PHE A 19 -13.56 -3.55 2.41
CA PHE A 19 -14.45 -3.26 1.29
C PHE A 19 -15.89 -3.64 1.67
N PRO A 20 -16.90 -2.79 1.35
CA PRO A 20 -18.29 -3.11 1.66
C PRO A 20 -18.73 -4.41 0.98
N ASN A 21 -19.22 -5.36 1.78
CA ASN A 21 -19.91 -6.54 1.27
C ASN A 21 -21.31 -6.13 0.81
N ILE A 22 -21.59 -6.29 -0.48
CA ILE A 22 -22.88 -6.08 -1.14
C ILE A 22 -23.60 -7.40 -1.47
N GLY A 23 -22.94 -8.54 -1.22
CA GLY A 23 -23.50 -9.88 -1.33
C GLY A 23 -24.17 -10.33 -0.03
N ASP A 24 -24.55 -11.60 0.01
CA ASP A 24 -25.09 -12.21 1.23
C ASP A 24 -23.99 -12.88 2.07
N ALA A 25 -24.37 -13.44 3.23
CA ALA A 25 -23.41 -14.06 4.14
C ALA A 25 -22.78 -15.35 3.60
N GLN A 26 -23.38 -15.99 2.59
CA GLN A 26 -22.90 -17.23 1.98
C GLN A 26 -22.11 -16.97 0.69
N THR A 27 -22.39 -15.85 0.03
CA THR A 27 -21.81 -15.39 -1.22
C THR A 27 -21.41 -13.91 -1.08
N PRO A 28 -20.31 -13.62 -0.35
CA PRO A 28 -19.79 -12.27 -0.26
C PRO A 28 -19.52 -11.71 -1.66
N GLN A 29 -19.92 -10.47 -1.89
CA GLN A 29 -19.55 -9.73 -3.10
C GLN A 29 -19.06 -8.38 -2.64
N TYR A 30 -17.93 -7.92 -3.15
CA TYR A 30 -17.34 -6.66 -2.70
C TYR A 30 -17.53 -5.58 -3.74
N ARG A 31 -17.94 -4.38 -3.30
CA ARG A 31 -18.05 -3.23 -4.20
C ARG A 31 -16.66 -2.85 -4.72
N ALA A 32 -16.52 -2.71 -6.05
CA ALA A 32 -15.28 -2.33 -6.71
C ALA A 32 -14.94 -0.84 -6.55
N ILE A 33 -14.73 -0.39 -5.31
CA ILE A 33 -14.46 1.01 -4.96
C ILE A 33 -13.06 1.48 -5.32
N ASN A 34 -12.14 0.56 -5.65
CA ASN A 34 -10.73 0.84 -5.93
C ASN A 34 -10.51 1.69 -7.20
N ILE A 35 -11.47 1.75 -8.13
CA ILE A 35 -11.39 2.54 -9.37
C ILE A 35 -12.24 3.82 -9.35
N GLU A 36 -13.01 4.04 -8.29
CA GLU A 36 -13.90 5.20 -8.17
C GLU A 36 -13.09 6.46 -7.84
N LYS A 37 -13.39 7.58 -8.51
CA LYS A 37 -12.66 8.85 -8.33
C LYS A 37 -13.16 9.68 -7.14
N ASP A 38 -14.40 9.46 -6.71
CA ASP A 38 -15.01 10.17 -5.59
C ASP A 38 -15.86 9.18 -4.78
N LEU A 39 -15.45 8.97 -3.53
CA LEU A 39 -16.15 8.12 -2.57
C LEU A 39 -16.77 8.95 -1.44
N THR A 40 -16.73 10.28 -1.49
CA THR A 40 -17.21 11.16 -0.41
C THR A 40 -18.71 11.01 -0.13
N SER A 41 -19.50 10.62 -1.14
CA SER A 41 -20.93 10.36 -1.03
C SER A 41 -21.27 8.94 -0.53
N LEU A 42 -20.28 8.03 -0.47
CA LEU A 42 -20.49 6.64 -0.08
C LEU A 42 -20.48 6.50 1.45
N GLU A 43 -21.65 6.66 2.07
CA GLU A 43 -21.77 6.72 3.54
C GLU A 43 -21.41 5.40 4.25
N GLU A 44 -21.65 4.26 3.60
CA GLU A 44 -21.29 2.92 4.08
C GLU A 44 -19.78 2.69 4.18
N LEU A 45 -18.97 3.44 3.43
CA LEU A 45 -17.52 3.34 3.48
C LEU A 45 -17.00 4.07 4.73
N LYS A 46 -16.63 3.29 5.75
CA LYS A 46 -16.17 3.77 7.06
C LYS A 46 -14.86 3.10 7.46
N ASN A 47 -14.29 3.59 8.56
CA ASN A 47 -13.08 3.03 9.17
C ASN A 47 -11.84 3.07 8.28
N ILE A 48 -11.77 4.05 7.37
CA ILE A 48 -10.61 4.26 6.51
C ILE A 48 -9.41 4.68 7.38
N ARG A 49 -8.26 4.01 7.19
CA ARG A 49 -7.00 4.35 7.88
C ARG A 49 -5.86 4.55 6.88
N PRO A 50 -4.99 5.56 7.05
CA PRO A 50 -3.75 5.64 6.30
C PRO A 50 -2.87 4.43 6.62
N MET A 51 -2.24 3.87 5.58
CA MET A 51 -1.37 2.71 5.70
C MET A 51 0.08 3.19 5.80
N SER A 52 0.67 3.11 6.99
CA SER A 52 2.01 3.62 7.27
C SER A 52 3.10 2.67 6.76
N ARG A 53 4.25 3.21 6.33
CA ARG A 53 5.50 2.46 6.05
C ARG A 53 5.38 1.29 5.07
N LEU A 54 4.50 1.37 4.08
CA LEU A 54 4.35 0.35 3.05
C LEU A 54 5.08 0.74 1.78
N PRO A 55 5.92 -0.14 1.23
CA PRO A 55 6.51 0.07 -0.09
C PRO A 55 5.49 -0.35 -1.16
N ILE A 56 5.54 0.35 -2.30
CA ILE A 56 4.57 0.20 -3.38
C ILE A 56 5.32 0.21 -4.70
N ALA A 57 5.19 -0.85 -5.48
CA ALA A 57 5.61 -0.86 -6.87
C ALA A 57 4.40 -0.53 -7.76
N ILE A 58 4.59 0.42 -8.68
CA ILE A 58 3.51 0.85 -9.58
C ILE A 58 3.80 0.43 -11.02
N ASN A 59 2.75 0.07 -11.74
CA ASN A 59 2.76 -0.23 -13.19
C ASN A 59 3.90 -1.18 -13.58
N LEU A 60 4.12 -2.23 -12.78
CA LEU A 60 5.20 -3.18 -13.00
C LEU A 60 5.13 -3.82 -14.40
N GLY A 61 6.29 -3.91 -15.06
CA GLY A 61 6.41 -4.41 -16.43
C GLY A 61 6.11 -3.38 -17.52
N GLU A 62 5.79 -2.13 -17.16
CA GLU A 62 5.56 -1.03 -18.11
C GLU A 62 6.72 -0.02 -18.10
N GLU A 63 6.81 0.82 -19.13
CA GLU A 63 7.86 1.87 -19.21
C GLU A 63 7.75 2.90 -18.08
N SER A 64 6.55 3.09 -17.53
CA SER A 64 6.25 4.03 -16.44
C SER A 64 6.39 3.44 -15.03
N ALA A 65 6.98 2.25 -14.90
CA ALA A 65 7.13 1.59 -13.62
C ALA A 65 7.99 2.41 -12.64
N ALA A 66 7.54 2.51 -11.39
CA ALA A 66 8.27 3.21 -10.33
C ALA A 66 8.08 2.53 -8.97
N LEU A 67 8.92 2.91 -8.01
CA LEU A 67 8.76 2.55 -6.61
C LEU A 67 8.34 3.78 -5.81
N TRP A 68 7.28 3.63 -5.03
CA TRP A 68 6.81 4.54 -4.01
C TRP A 68 6.86 3.85 -2.64
N ALA A 69 6.66 4.62 -1.59
CA ALA A 69 6.38 4.09 -0.28
C ALA A 69 5.58 5.13 0.52
N THR A 70 4.88 4.68 1.56
CA THR A 70 4.21 5.59 2.49
C THR A 70 5.11 6.01 3.65
N ASP A 71 4.94 7.23 4.11
CA ASP A 71 5.53 7.70 5.35
C ASP A 71 4.74 7.22 6.59
N ASP A 72 5.11 7.74 7.77
CA ASP A 72 4.44 7.43 9.05
C ASP A 72 2.95 7.83 9.09
N LEU A 73 2.51 8.70 8.17
CA LEU A 73 1.12 9.17 8.04
C LEU A 73 0.38 8.53 6.87
N GLY A 74 1.00 7.58 6.16
CA GLY A 74 0.40 6.99 4.98
C GLY A 74 0.51 7.83 3.71
N ARG A 75 1.31 8.91 3.70
CA ARG A 75 1.49 9.78 2.52
C ARG A 75 2.45 9.16 1.54
N LEU A 76 2.09 9.18 0.27
CA LEU A 76 2.86 8.61 -0.82
C LEU A 76 4.09 9.46 -1.12
N HIS A 77 5.26 8.84 -1.04
CA HIS A 77 6.53 9.41 -1.44
C HIS A 77 7.19 8.53 -2.50
N VAL A 78 7.99 9.14 -3.38
CA VAL A 78 8.89 8.43 -4.27
C VAL A 78 9.95 7.72 -3.45
N LEU A 79 10.12 6.42 -3.69
CA LEU A 79 11.16 5.61 -3.08
C LEU A 79 12.38 5.59 -4.00
N GLY A 80 13.54 5.92 -3.45
CA GLY A 80 14.79 5.94 -4.21
C GLY A 80 15.95 5.43 -3.39
N ASP A 81 17.09 5.25 -4.07
CA ASP A 81 18.35 4.88 -3.42
C ASP A 81 18.68 5.88 -2.32
N SER A 82 19.37 5.44 -1.27
CA SER A 82 19.89 6.29 -0.21
C SER A 82 21.40 6.15 -0.10
N THR A 83 22.06 7.30 0.10
CA THR A 83 23.49 7.39 0.44
C THR A 83 23.71 7.73 1.91
N GLN A 84 22.62 7.80 2.68
CA GLN A 84 22.63 8.27 4.07
C GLN A 84 22.50 7.12 5.05
N LYS A 85 23.14 7.29 6.22
CA LYS A 85 22.88 6.46 7.40
C LYS A 85 21.63 6.95 8.09
N ASN A 86 20.79 6.02 8.53
CA ASN A 86 19.68 6.36 9.41
C ASN A 86 20.26 6.93 10.72
N GLN A 87 19.93 8.17 11.05
CA GLN A 87 20.51 8.84 12.23
C GLN A 87 20.07 8.21 13.56
N LYS A 88 18.93 7.51 13.60
CA LYS A 88 18.42 6.84 14.81
C LYS A 88 19.01 5.46 15.03
N THR A 89 19.26 4.70 13.95
CA THR A 89 19.73 3.31 14.06
C THR A 89 21.20 3.11 13.66
N ASN A 90 21.82 4.13 13.06
CA ASN A 90 23.19 4.10 12.52
C ASN A 90 23.43 3.01 11.44
N ILE A 91 22.34 2.44 10.92
CA ILE A 91 22.35 1.46 9.83
C ILE A 91 22.37 2.22 8.49
N ASN A 92 23.15 1.72 7.52
CA ASN A 92 23.11 2.23 6.15
C ASN A 92 21.71 2.00 5.57
N GLN A 93 21.00 3.09 5.24
CA GLN A 93 19.75 2.96 4.50
C GLN A 93 20.08 2.83 3.02
N VAL A 94 19.66 1.72 2.42
CA VAL A 94 19.81 1.45 1.00
C VAL A 94 18.73 2.17 0.19
N LEU A 95 17.54 2.32 0.78
CA LEU A 95 16.38 3.01 0.20
C LEU A 95 15.89 4.10 1.17
N ALA A 96 15.39 5.22 0.63
CA ALA A 96 14.79 6.31 1.39
C ALA A 96 13.62 6.98 0.64
N LEU A 97 12.71 7.56 1.41
CA LEU A 97 11.67 8.45 0.89
C LEU A 97 12.32 9.73 0.37
N ARG A 98 12.07 10.09 -0.89
CA ARG A 98 12.75 11.23 -1.56
C ARG A 98 11.88 12.47 -1.64
N SER A 99 10.76 12.38 -2.34
CA SER A 99 9.85 13.50 -2.56
C SER A 99 8.41 13.03 -2.45
N PRO A 100 7.49 13.85 -1.93
CA PRO A 100 6.10 13.48 -1.94
C PRO A 100 5.51 13.42 -3.35
N VAL A 101 4.51 12.56 -3.50
CA VAL A 101 3.76 12.37 -4.72
C VAL A 101 2.52 13.25 -4.64
N HIS A 102 2.50 14.32 -5.42
CA HIS A 102 1.41 15.29 -5.41
C HIS A 102 0.62 15.33 -6.73
N GLU A 103 1.27 15.02 -7.84
CA GLU A 103 0.69 15.05 -9.18
C GLU A 103 0.59 13.63 -9.71
N LEU A 104 -0.65 13.15 -9.81
CA LEU A 104 -0.98 11.88 -10.41
C LEU A 104 -1.86 12.17 -11.63
N ALA A 105 -1.48 11.59 -12.77
CA ALA A 105 -2.29 11.62 -13.97
C ALA A 105 -3.69 11.03 -13.69
N GLU A 106 -4.71 11.56 -14.36
CA GLU A 106 -6.10 11.08 -14.30
C GLU A 106 -6.28 9.73 -15.01
N LYS A 107 -5.57 8.72 -14.53
CA LYS A 107 -5.62 7.34 -15.00
C LYS A 107 -5.66 6.39 -13.80
N THR A 108 -5.87 5.12 -14.08
CA THR A 108 -5.68 4.05 -13.10
C THR A 108 -4.21 3.63 -13.03
N TYR A 109 -3.82 3.09 -11.87
CA TYR A 109 -2.49 2.61 -11.55
C TYR A 109 -2.57 1.16 -11.10
N LYS A 110 -1.62 0.33 -11.52
CA LYS A 110 -1.49 -1.03 -11.00
C LYS A 110 -0.55 -0.99 -9.81
N LEU A 111 -1.07 -1.24 -8.62
CA LEU A 111 -0.31 -1.20 -7.38
C LEU A 111 0.10 -2.61 -6.96
N SER A 112 1.32 -2.75 -6.49
CA SER A 112 1.90 -3.99 -5.99
C SER A 112 2.64 -3.69 -4.69
N PHE A 113 2.56 -4.57 -3.70
CA PHE A 113 3.09 -4.33 -2.35
C PHE A 113 4.21 -5.34 -2.06
N PRO A 114 5.45 -5.09 -2.53
CA PRO A 114 6.58 -5.98 -2.29
C PRO A 114 7.05 -5.92 -0.82
N GLU A 115 7.73 -6.95 -0.34
CA GLU A 115 8.36 -6.90 0.98
C GLU A 115 9.57 -5.95 1.01
N TRP A 116 9.77 -5.24 2.13
CA TRP A 116 10.92 -4.34 2.32
C TRP A 116 12.26 -5.06 2.21
N SER A 117 12.35 -6.30 2.71
CA SER A 117 13.55 -7.14 2.63
C SER A 117 13.92 -7.43 1.17
N MET A 118 12.94 -7.84 0.36
CA MET A 118 13.11 -8.09 -1.06
C MET A 118 13.61 -6.84 -1.79
N LEU A 119 12.99 -5.69 -1.55
CA LEU A 119 13.43 -4.42 -2.14
C LEU A 119 14.86 -4.06 -1.71
N THR A 120 15.19 -4.30 -0.45
CA THR A 120 16.51 -4.01 0.10
C THR A 120 17.56 -4.93 -0.53
N GLU A 121 17.30 -6.22 -0.69
CA GLU A 121 18.21 -7.16 -1.37
C GLU A 121 18.44 -6.77 -2.83
N LEU A 122 17.38 -6.44 -3.57
CA LEU A 122 17.47 -5.97 -4.95
C LEU A 122 18.30 -4.68 -5.06
N ALA A 123 18.15 -3.79 -4.09
CA ALA A 123 18.90 -2.55 -4.01
C ALA A 123 20.34 -2.73 -3.48
N ILE A 124 20.62 -3.77 -2.68
CA ILE A 124 21.96 -4.14 -2.22
C ILE A 124 22.78 -4.79 -3.33
N GLY A 125 22.21 -5.80 -4.03
CA GLY A 125 22.87 -6.45 -5.17
C GLY A 125 23.20 -5.46 -6.31
N ALA A 126 22.48 -4.34 -6.34
CA ALA A 126 22.68 -3.19 -7.21
C ALA A 126 23.87 -2.26 -6.85
N GLN A 127 24.41 -2.33 -5.63
CA GLN A 127 25.46 -1.41 -5.17
C GLN A 127 26.84 -1.66 -5.81
N SER A 128 27.03 -2.76 -6.54
CA SER A 128 28.31 -3.01 -7.22
C SER A 128 28.56 -2.07 -8.41
N LYS A 129 27.52 -1.49 -9.02
CA LYS A 129 27.55 -0.34 -9.95
C LYS A 129 26.17 0.32 -9.95
N ALA A 130 26.05 1.50 -9.33
CA ALA A 130 24.84 2.35 -9.18
C ALA A 130 23.72 1.99 -10.18
N ARG A 131 22.84 1.09 -9.76
CA ARG A 131 21.75 0.55 -10.59
C ARG A 131 20.53 1.43 -10.36
N PRO A 132 19.97 2.09 -11.38
CA PRO A 132 18.78 2.91 -11.21
C PRO A 132 17.61 2.09 -10.66
N ILE A 133 16.72 2.69 -9.86
CA ILE A 133 15.45 2.12 -9.36
C ILE A 133 14.66 1.37 -10.46
N LYS A 134 14.77 1.81 -11.72
CA LYS A 134 14.19 1.17 -12.90
C LYS A 134 14.61 -0.31 -13.06
N LYS A 135 15.84 -0.67 -12.70
CA LYS A 135 16.32 -2.04 -12.73
C LYS A 135 15.79 -2.88 -11.56
N ALA A 136 15.58 -2.28 -10.38
CA ALA A 136 14.86 -2.95 -9.30
C ALA A 136 13.41 -3.26 -9.71
N CYS A 137 12.70 -2.33 -10.37
CA CYS A 137 11.38 -2.61 -10.96
C CYS A 137 11.41 -3.75 -11.99
N ALA A 138 12.42 -3.78 -12.86
CA ALA A 138 12.57 -4.84 -13.87
C ALA A 138 12.86 -6.21 -13.24
N ASP A 139 13.75 -6.26 -12.24
CA ASP A 139 14.06 -7.48 -11.51
C ASP A 139 12.85 -7.97 -10.71
N LEU A 140 12.10 -7.07 -10.04
CA LEU A 140 10.83 -7.39 -9.39
C LEU A 140 9.84 -8.00 -10.39
N ALA A 141 9.63 -7.35 -11.53
CA ALA A 141 8.73 -7.85 -12.56
C ALA A 141 9.18 -9.24 -13.07
N SER A 142 10.48 -9.47 -13.21
CA SER A 142 11.01 -10.78 -13.61
C SER A 142 10.82 -11.85 -12.54
N ILE A 143 11.06 -11.54 -11.26
CA ILE A 143 10.86 -12.48 -10.15
C ILE A 143 9.39 -12.88 -10.08
N LEU A 144 8.49 -11.89 -10.12
CA LEU A 144 7.05 -12.13 -10.13
C LEU A 144 6.62 -12.92 -11.37
N GLY A 145 7.20 -12.65 -12.54
CA GLY A 145 6.97 -13.42 -13.75
C GLY A 145 7.40 -14.88 -13.64
N ASN A 146 8.52 -15.16 -12.95
CA ASN A 146 9.02 -16.52 -12.76
C ASN A 146 8.21 -17.32 -11.73
N LEU A 147 7.66 -16.66 -10.70
CA LEU A 147 6.78 -17.32 -9.73
C LEU A 147 5.52 -17.90 -10.39
N LYS A 148 5.04 -17.30 -11.48
CA LYS A 148 3.93 -17.81 -12.30
C LYS A 148 4.20 -19.19 -12.92
N ALA A 149 5.46 -19.58 -13.08
CA ALA A 149 5.83 -20.85 -13.72
C ALA A 149 5.96 -22.01 -12.73
N TYR A 150 6.04 -21.73 -11.42
CA TYR A 150 6.29 -22.74 -10.38
C TYR A 150 5.04 -23.16 -9.59
N GLY A 151 3.94 -22.42 -9.69
CA GLY A 151 2.64 -22.80 -9.14
C GLY A 151 1.63 -22.96 -10.28
N GLY A 152 0.80 -24.00 -10.25
CA GLY A 152 -0.31 -24.17 -11.20
C GLY A 152 -1.25 -22.95 -11.23
N GLU A 153 -2.16 -22.93 -12.21
CA GLU A 153 -3.11 -21.84 -12.57
C GLU A 153 -3.85 -21.11 -11.44
N GLN A 154 -3.71 -21.53 -10.18
CA GLN A 154 -4.46 -21.06 -9.01
C GLN A 154 -3.65 -20.27 -7.97
N THR A 155 -2.34 -20.06 -8.16
CA THR A 155 -1.51 -19.35 -7.15
C THR A 155 -1.57 -17.82 -7.30
N LEU A 156 -2.77 -17.25 -7.34
CA LEU A 156 -3.00 -15.82 -7.52
C LEU A 156 -2.59 -15.03 -6.27
N ASN A 157 -1.31 -14.67 -6.17
CA ASN A 157 -0.90 -13.61 -5.27
C ASN A 157 -1.54 -12.27 -5.72
N SER A 158 -1.72 -11.32 -4.80
CA SER A 158 -2.23 -9.97 -5.10
C SER A 158 -1.38 -9.19 -6.11
N LEU A 159 -0.19 -9.72 -6.46
CA LEU A 159 0.75 -9.19 -7.45
C LEU A 159 0.43 -9.70 -8.87
N GLU A 160 -0.36 -10.77 -9.02
CA GLU A 160 -0.76 -11.37 -10.29
C GLU A 160 -2.07 -10.80 -10.83
N LYS A 161 -3.04 -10.50 -9.95
CA LYS A 161 -4.24 -9.77 -10.35
C LYS A 161 -3.81 -8.32 -10.60
N LYS A 162 -3.87 -7.90 -11.87
CA LYS A 162 -3.66 -6.50 -12.32
C LYS A 162 -4.80 -5.61 -11.81
N VAL A 163 -4.97 -5.52 -10.49
CA VAL A 163 -6.00 -4.67 -9.88
C VAL A 163 -5.57 -3.23 -10.12
N GLU A 164 -6.48 -2.51 -10.75
CA GLU A 164 -6.29 -1.10 -11.09
C GLU A 164 -6.86 -0.23 -9.98
N TYR A 165 -6.16 0.85 -9.67
CA TYR A 165 -6.53 1.78 -8.62
C TYR A 165 -6.59 3.20 -9.19
N ALA A 166 -7.69 3.89 -8.97
CA ALA A 166 -7.80 5.31 -9.23
C ALA A 166 -7.43 6.10 -7.97
N VAL A 167 -6.91 7.31 -8.16
CA VAL A 167 -6.83 8.27 -7.07
C VAL A 167 -8.26 8.72 -6.78
N THR A 168 -8.68 8.52 -5.54
CA THR A 168 -10.03 8.80 -5.08
C THR A 168 -10.05 9.90 -4.02
N GLU A 169 -11.23 10.45 -3.78
CA GLU A 169 -11.51 11.42 -2.73
C GLU A 169 -12.39 10.80 -1.65
N VAL A 170 -11.99 11.00 -0.39
CA VAL A 170 -12.74 10.58 0.80
C VAL A 170 -12.88 11.74 1.77
N LYS A 171 -13.91 11.74 2.60
CA LYS A 171 -14.14 12.79 3.62
C LYS A 171 -13.68 12.33 5.01
N ARG A 172 -13.38 13.28 5.88
CA ARG A 172 -12.96 13.01 7.27
C ARG A 172 -13.92 12.09 8.02
N SER A 173 -15.23 12.21 7.79
CA SER A 173 -16.25 11.37 8.45
C SER A 173 -16.30 9.91 7.97
N GLN A 174 -15.47 9.53 6.99
CA GLN A 174 -15.25 8.13 6.59
C GLN A 174 -13.98 7.54 7.23
N LEU A 175 -13.11 8.39 7.79
CA LEU A 175 -11.93 7.92 8.53
C LEU A 175 -12.35 7.17 9.78
N ALA A 176 -11.51 6.23 10.20
CA ALA A 176 -11.67 5.59 11.48
C ALA A 176 -11.66 6.61 12.64
N PRO A 177 -12.33 6.31 13.76
CA PRO A 177 -12.26 7.17 14.93
C PRO A 177 -10.83 7.25 15.47
N LYS A 178 -10.55 8.34 16.18
CA LYS A 178 -9.33 8.50 16.97
C LYS A 178 -9.19 7.36 17.96
N TYR A 179 -7.96 6.94 18.20
CA TYR A 179 -7.67 5.99 19.26
C TYR A 179 -7.87 6.65 20.62
N GLU A 180 -8.52 5.94 21.53
CA GLU A 180 -8.73 6.38 22.90
C GLU A 180 -7.75 5.66 23.84
N ALA A 181 -7.17 6.41 24.77
CA ALA A 181 -6.35 5.82 25.81
C ALA A 181 -7.27 5.11 26.80
N GLY A 182 -7.36 3.79 26.69
CA GLY A 182 -8.05 2.94 27.66
C GLY A 182 -7.18 2.74 28.91
N THR A 183 -6.99 1.49 29.32
CA THR A 183 -6.08 1.12 30.41
C THR A 183 -4.60 1.14 30.02
N GLN A 184 -4.30 1.22 28.72
CA GLN A 184 -2.95 1.27 28.17
C GLN A 184 -2.68 2.62 27.50
N VAL A 185 -1.42 3.05 27.56
CA VAL A 185 -0.96 4.25 26.86
C VAL A 185 -0.98 3.99 25.35
N LEU A 186 -1.42 4.99 24.58
CA LEU A 186 -1.41 4.94 23.12
C LEU A 186 0.01 4.73 22.60
N THR A 187 0.16 3.94 21.55
CA THR A 187 1.44 3.79 20.84
C THR A 187 1.80 5.08 20.09
N ASP A 188 3.08 5.27 19.77
CA ASP A 188 3.53 6.42 18.99
C ASP A 188 2.79 6.54 17.65
N GLU A 189 2.45 5.41 17.02
CA GLU A 189 1.66 5.37 15.78
C GLU A 189 0.23 5.85 16.00
N GLN A 190 -0.43 5.42 17.07
CA GLN A 190 -1.78 5.86 17.43
C GLN A 190 -1.84 7.35 17.76
N VAL A 191 -0.85 7.84 18.52
CA VAL A 191 -0.70 9.27 18.82
C VAL A 191 -0.49 10.08 17.53
N THR A 192 0.34 9.56 16.63
CA THR A 192 0.64 10.18 15.34
C THR A 192 -0.62 10.25 14.46
N TYR A 193 -1.39 9.16 14.38
CA TYR A 193 -2.68 9.13 13.69
C TYR A 193 -3.67 10.15 14.27
N ASN A 194 -3.82 10.21 15.60
CA ASN A 194 -4.74 11.14 16.24
C ASN A 194 -4.38 12.60 15.92
N LYS A 195 -3.08 12.95 15.94
CA LYS A 195 -2.61 14.29 15.55
C LYS A 195 -2.91 14.60 14.09
N TRP A 196 -2.69 13.64 13.19
CA TRP A 196 -3.04 13.80 11.79
C TRP A 196 -4.55 13.96 11.59
N TYR A 197 -5.37 13.14 12.23
CA TYR A 197 -6.83 13.22 12.19
C TYR A 197 -7.33 14.62 12.58
N ASP A 198 -6.74 15.22 13.62
CA ASP A 198 -7.11 16.58 14.06
C ASP A 198 -6.66 17.68 13.08
N SER A 199 -5.66 17.41 12.23
CA SER A 199 -5.21 18.33 11.17
C SER A 199 -6.08 18.28 9.90
N VAL A 200 -6.86 17.22 9.72
CA VAL A 200 -7.75 17.06 8.56
C VAL A 200 -8.97 17.97 8.71
N LEU A 201 -9.21 18.82 7.71
CA LEU A 201 -10.38 19.71 7.69
C LEU A 201 -11.65 18.92 7.33
N GLU A 202 -12.76 19.20 8.00
CA GLU A 202 -14.04 18.49 7.77
C GLU A 202 -14.59 18.71 6.35
N ASP A 203 -14.46 19.94 5.84
CA ASP A 203 -15.03 20.35 4.55
C ASP A 203 -14.13 20.08 3.35
N LYS A 204 -12.96 19.46 3.53
CA LYS A 204 -12.03 19.18 2.43
C LYS A 204 -11.89 17.68 2.17
N PRO A 205 -12.04 17.24 0.92
CA PRO A 205 -11.74 15.86 0.56
C PRO A 205 -10.24 15.58 0.75
N ILE A 206 -9.95 14.34 1.11
CA ILE A 206 -8.62 13.79 1.24
C ILE A 206 -8.39 12.86 0.06
N ARG A 207 -7.28 13.04 -0.63
CA ARG A 207 -6.96 12.30 -1.86
C ARG A 207 -6.09 11.09 -1.55
N GLY A 208 -6.38 9.94 -2.15
CA GLY A 208 -5.55 8.76 -1.95
C GLY A 208 -5.97 7.57 -2.80
N PHE A 209 -5.24 6.46 -2.70
CA PHE A 209 -5.70 5.17 -3.18
C PHE A 209 -6.40 4.42 -2.06
N ILE A 210 -7.53 3.79 -2.36
CA ILE A 210 -8.23 2.90 -1.44
C ILE A 210 -7.86 1.46 -1.78
N VAL A 211 -7.23 0.79 -0.81
CA VAL A 211 -6.85 -0.61 -0.90
C VAL A 211 -7.56 -1.41 0.18
N PRO A 212 -7.93 -2.66 -0.11
CA PRO A 212 -8.44 -3.57 0.91
C PRO A 212 -7.37 -3.79 1.99
N THR A 213 -7.78 -3.73 3.27
CA THR A 213 -6.89 -4.09 4.39
C THR A 213 -6.74 -5.61 4.43
N PHE A 214 -5.83 -6.17 3.63
CA PHE A 214 -5.45 -7.57 3.78
C PHE A 214 -4.40 -7.69 4.88
N SER A 215 -4.69 -8.50 5.90
CA SER A 215 -3.67 -8.92 6.86
C SER A 215 -2.74 -9.91 6.18
N PHE A 216 -1.56 -9.47 5.74
CA PHE A 216 -0.53 -10.39 5.24
C PHE A 216 0.13 -11.07 6.44
N LEU A 217 -0.16 -12.36 6.63
CA LEU A 217 0.54 -13.20 7.60
C LEU A 217 1.72 -13.85 6.88
N ALA A 218 2.87 -13.18 6.88
CA ALA A 218 4.11 -13.75 6.35
C ALA A 218 4.70 -14.72 7.38
N VAL A 219 4.51 -16.02 7.18
CA VAL A 219 5.17 -17.05 8.00
C VAL A 219 6.50 -17.41 7.35
N ALA A 220 7.61 -16.99 7.98
CA ALA A 220 8.95 -17.39 7.58
C ALA A 220 9.33 -18.71 8.27
N PHE A 221 9.25 -19.83 7.56
CA PHE A 221 9.75 -21.12 8.03
C PHE A 221 11.27 -21.17 7.83
N SER A 222 12.02 -21.27 8.91
CA SER A 222 13.49 -21.34 8.85
C SER A 222 14.11 -22.38 9.79
N THR A 223 13.39 -23.47 10.09
CA THR A 223 13.95 -24.61 10.83
C THR A 223 13.31 -25.94 10.41
N ASP A 224 14.08 -27.03 10.54
CA ASP A 224 13.67 -28.43 10.30
C ASP A 224 12.53 -28.90 11.23
N GLU A 225 12.16 -28.10 12.24
CA GLU A 225 11.07 -28.38 13.18
C GLU A 225 9.68 -28.18 12.56
N TYR A 226 9.60 -27.53 11.39
CA TYR A 226 8.36 -27.27 10.66
C TYR A 226 8.09 -28.26 9.52
N ASP A 227 8.85 -29.36 9.43
CA ASP A 227 8.75 -30.38 8.37
C ASP A 227 7.36 -31.07 8.30
N LEU A 228 6.52 -30.87 9.31
CA LEU A 228 5.14 -31.38 9.40
C LEU A 228 4.09 -30.28 9.67
N ALA A 229 4.45 -29.00 9.58
CA ALA A 229 3.51 -27.91 9.78
C ALA A 229 2.56 -27.80 8.58
N VAL A 230 1.30 -28.17 8.79
CA VAL A 230 0.25 -27.93 7.79
C VAL A 230 -0.23 -26.49 7.94
N VAL A 231 0.16 -25.65 6.98
CA VAL A 231 -0.36 -24.30 6.83
C VAL A 231 -1.59 -24.39 5.94
N ASP A 232 -2.73 -23.98 6.47
CA ASP A 232 -3.94 -23.79 5.67
C ASP A 232 -4.18 -22.29 5.48
N VAL A 233 -4.08 -21.84 4.24
CA VAL A 233 -4.41 -20.48 3.85
C VAL A 233 -5.73 -20.53 3.12
N LYS A 234 -6.81 -20.17 3.81
CA LYS A 234 -8.12 -20.04 3.19
C LYS A 234 -8.27 -18.65 2.60
N CYS A 235 -8.16 -18.57 1.28
CA CYS A 235 -8.51 -17.39 0.50
C CYS A 235 -9.99 -17.43 0.11
N PHE A 236 -10.59 -16.25 0.01
CA PHE A 236 -11.92 -16.07 -0.52
C PHE A 236 -11.93 -16.39 -2.03
N ASP A 237 -12.71 -17.40 -2.43
CA ASP A 237 -12.96 -17.80 -3.80
C ASP A 237 -14.37 -17.34 -4.22
N GLU A 238 -14.41 -16.45 -5.21
CA GLU A 238 -15.65 -15.83 -5.69
C GLU A 238 -16.45 -16.80 -6.60
N GLU A 239 -15.86 -17.90 -7.06
CA GLU A 239 -16.51 -18.86 -7.98
C GLU A 239 -17.11 -20.08 -7.28
N THR A 240 -16.63 -20.50 -6.10
CA THR A 240 -16.99 -21.82 -5.55
C THR A 240 -17.78 -21.82 -4.24
N SER A 241 -17.96 -20.69 -3.56
CA SER A 241 -18.83 -20.55 -2.37
C SER A 241 -18.75 -21.73 -1.38
N THR A 242 -17.56 -22.29 -1.12
CA THR A 242 -17.40 -23.35 -0.13
C THR A 242 -16.08 -23.24 0.64
N HIS A 243 -16.16 -23.51 1.95
CA HIS A 243 -15.12 -23.33 2.97
C HIS A 243 -14.05 -24.41 2.97
#